data_AF-A0A7Y8I5V9-F1
#
_entry.id   AF-A0A7Y8I5V9-F1
#
_cell.length_a   1.000
_cell.length_b   1.000
_cell.length_c   1.000
_cell.angle_alpha   90.00
_cell.angle_beta   90.00
_cell.angle_gamma   90.00
#
_symmetry.space_group_name_H-M   'P 1'
#
loop_
_entity.id
_entity.type
_entity.pdbx_description
1 polymer ?
#
loop_
_entity_poly.entity_id
_entity_poly.type
_entity_poly.pdbx_seq_one_letter_code
_entity_poly.pdbx_strand_id
1 'polypeptide(L)' 'MENQKKFEVFSYLSFGVIALGLILIITKLIPDFLVVPTLIFCLVLLSIRLILRFYFMLKKKNIYKE' A
#
# COMPACT_ATOMS: atom_id res chain seq x y z
N MET A 1 -4.93 12.80 -15.38
CA MET A 1 -3.79 11.87 -15.55
C MET A 1 -2.72 12.00 -14.46
N GLU A 2 -2.41 13.19 -13.94
CA GLU A 2 -1.33 13.39 -12.96
C GLU A 2 -1.55 12.67 -11.60
N ASN A 3 -2.78 12.69 -11.07
CA ASN A 3 -3.10 12.03 -9.79
C ASN A 3 -3.01 10.49 -9.86
N GLN A 4 -3.19 9.90 -11.04
CA GLN A 4 -3.01 8.45 -11.23
C GLN A 4 -1.52 8.09 -11.19
N LYS A 5 -0.64 8.88 -11.84
CA LYS A 5 0.82 8.69 -11.74
C LYS A 5 1.34 8.85 -10.31
N LYS A 6 0.88 9.87 -9.58
CA LYS A 6 1.25 10.07 -8.16
C LYS A 6 0.81 8.88 -7.29
N PHE A 7 -0.39 8.35 -7.55
CA PHE A 7 -0.87 7.13 -6.88
C PHE A 7 -0.02 5.91 -7.21
N GLU A 8 0.36 5.73 -8.48
CA GLU A 8 1.17 4.61 -8.92
C GLU A 8 2.54 4.60 -8.23
N VAL A 9 3.21 5.76 -8.20
CA VAL A 9 4.48 5.97 -7.50
C VAL A 9 4.32 5.67 -6.00
N PHE A 10 3.28 6.21 -5.34
CA PHE A 10 3.02 5.95 -3.93
C PHE A 10 2.76 4.46 -3.63
N SER A 11 2.05 3.80 -4.55
CA SER A 11 1.76 2.37 -4.52
C SER A 11 3.04 1.52 -4.61
N TYR A 12 3.97 1.88 -5.51
CA TYR A 12 5.27 1.22 -5.60
C TYR A 12 6.12 1.46 -4.35
N LEU A 13 6.11 2.68 -3.82
CA LEU A 13 6.84 3.04 -2.61
C LEU A 13 6.32 2.26 -1.39
N SER A 14 5.00 2.13 -1.27
CA SER A 14 4.35 1.33 -0.23
C SER A 14 4.74 -0.15 -0.30
N PHE A 15 4.84 -0.71 -1.51
CA PHE A 15 5.33 -2.08 -1.69
C PHE A 15 6.79 -2.24 -1.29
N GLY A 16 7.65 -1.26 -1.61
CA GLY A 16 9.05 -1.27 -1.18
C GLY A 16 9.19 -1.29 0.33
N VAL A 17 8.39 -0.49 1.04
CA VAL A 17 8.36 -0.46 2.51
C VAL A 17 7.86 -1.79 3.08
N ILE A 18 6.81 -2.39 2.51
CA ILE A 18 6.30 -3.70 2.93
C ILE A 18 7.36 -4.79 2.71
N ALA A 19 8.02 -4.79 1.56
CA ALA A 19 9.05 -5.78 1.24
C ALA A 19 10.25 -5.68 2.19
N LEU A 20 10.74 -4.46 2.46
CA LEU A 20 11.79 -4.23 3.45
C LEU A 20 11.35 -4.66 4.85
N GLY A 21 10.13 -4.30 5.27
CA GLY A 21 9.58 -4.72 6.56
C GLY A 21 9.52 -6.24 6.72
N LEU A 22 9.06 -6.95 5.69
CA LEU A 22 9.03 -8.42 5.68
C LEU A 22 10.44 -9.04 5.73
N ILE A 23 11.39 -8.49 4.98
CA ILE A 23 12.80 -8.95 5.00
C ILE A 23 13.40 -8.77 6.40
N LEU A 24 13.15 -7.64 7.05
CA LEU A 24 13.62 -7.38 8.42
C LEU A 24 13.02 -8.37 9.44
N ILE A 25 11.75 -8.75 9.27
CA ILE A 25 11.12 -9.81 10.08
C ILE A 25 11.78 -11.17 9.83
N ILE A 26 11.96 -11.57 8.56
CA ILE A 26 12.53 -12.88 8.20
C ILE A 26 13.99 -13.02 8.69
N THR A 27 14.77 -11.94 8.59
CA THR A 27 16.16 -11.90 9.05
C THR A 27 16.29 -11.83 10.57
N LYS A 28 15.16 -11.81 11.32
CA LYS A 28 15.12 -11.66 12.78
C LYS A 28 15.88 -10.43 13.29
N LEU A 29 15.99 -9.40 12.45
CA LEU A 29 16.68 -8.15 12.83
C LEU A 29 15.82 -7.33 13.83
N ILE A 30 14.51 -7.55 13.80
CA ILE A 30 13.53 -6.90 14.67
C ILE A 30 13.13 -7.89 15.79
N PRO A 31 13.02 -7.44 17.05
CA PRO A 31 12.55 -8.31 18.12
C PRO A 31 11.09 -8.75 17.92
N ASP A 32 10.77 -9.97 18.36
CA ASP A 32 9.50 -10.65 18.09
C ASP A 32 8.25 -9.84 18.47
N PHE A 33 8.34 -9.01 19.52
CA PHE A 33 7.23 -8.15 19.95
C PHE A 33 6.86 -7.06 18.94
N LEU A 34 7.76 -6.72 18.01
CA LEU A 34 7.53 -5.74 16.94
C LEU A 34 7.00 -6.37 15.65
N VAL A 35 6.99 -7.71 15.55
CA VAL A 35 6.51 -8.41 14.35
C VAL A 35 5.03 -8.15 14.12
N VAL A 36 4.21 -8.29 15.17
CA VAL A 36 2.75 -8.05 15.11
C VAL A 36 2.41 -6.61 14.67
N PRO A 37 2.92 -5.55 15.30
CA PRO A 37 2.64 -4.18 14.86
C PRO A 37 3.18 -3.90 13.45
N THR A 38 4.31 -4.50 13.04
CA THR A 38 4.84 -4.37 11.67
C THR A 38 3.91 -5.02 10.63
N LEU A 39 3.37 -6.20 10.94
CA LEU A 39 2.37 -6.88 10.09
C LEU A 39 1.07 -6.08 9.99
N ILE A 40 0.59 -5.52 11.12
CA ILE A 40 -0.58 -4.64 11.14
C ILE A 40 -0.34 -3.41 10.26
N PHE A 41 0.84 -2.79 10.36
CA PHE A 41 1.21 -1.65 9.52
C PHE A 41 1.20 -2.00 8.03
N CYS A 42 1.74 -3.18 7.65
CA CYS A 42 1.69 -3.66 6.26
C CYS A 42 0.25 -3.87 5.77
N LEU A 43 -0.63 -4.43 6.60
CA LEU A 43 -2.05 -4.61 6.28
C LEU A 43 -2.77 -3.27 6.07
N VAL A 44 -2.46 -2.25 6.88
CA VAL A 44 -3.02 -0.90 6.73
C VAL A 44 -2.59 -0.29 5.39
N LEU A 45 -1.30 -0.37 5.03
CA LEU A 45 -0.80 0.13 3.74
C LEU A 45 -1.49 -0.55 2.55
N LEU A 46 -1.69 -1.87 2.60
CA LEU A 46 -2.42 -2.61 1.58
C LEU A 46 -3.89 -2.20 1.49
N SER A 47 -4.54 -1.97 2.64
CA SER A 47 -5.94 -1.55 2.71
C SER A 47 -6.15 -0.15 2.11
N ILE A 48 -5.28 0.80 2.45
CA ILE A 48 -5.28 2.15 1.88
C ILE A 48 -5.15 2.05 0.35
N ARG A 49 -4.23 1.22 -0.14
CA ARG A 49 -4.02 1.01 -1.58
C ARG A 49 -5.26 0.46 -2.28
N LEU A 50 -5.95 -0.52 -1.68
CA LEU A 50 -7.19 -1.06 -2.22
C LEU A 50 -8.31 -0.01 -2.26
N ILE A 51 -8.48 0.76 -1.19
CA ILE A 51 -9.48 1.83 -1.10
C ILE A 51 -9.25 2.88 -2.18
N LEU A 52 -8.00 3.35 -2.33
CA LEU A 52 -7.65 4.31 -3.38
C LEU A 52 -7.86 3.73 -4.78
N ARG A 53 -7.49 2.47 -5.03
CA ARG A 53 -7.78 1.81 -6.32
C ARG A 53 -9.27 1.78 -6.62
N PHE A 54 -10.08 1.46 -5.61
CA PHE A 54 -11.54 1.42 -5.72
C PHE A 54 -12.12 2.82 -6.01
N TYR A 55 -11.64 3.85 -5.30
CA TYR A 55 -12.00 5.24 -5.52
C TYR A 55 -11.67 5.69 -6.96
N PHE A 56 -10.48 5.38 -7.47
CA PHE A 56 -10.09 5.71 -8.83
C PHE A 56 -10.91 4.94 -9.88
N MET A 57 -11.25 3.67 -9.63
CA MET A 57 -12.12 2.90 -10.54
C MET A 57 -13.54 3.50 -10.61
N LEU A 58 -14.14 3.81 -9.45
CA LEU A 58 -15.46 4.44 -9.39
C LEU A 58 -15.46 5.82 -10.06
N LYS A 59 -14.45 6.65 -9.77
CA LYS A 59 -14.30 7.97 -10.39
C LYS A 59 -14.14 7.88 -11.90
N LYS A 60 -13.33 6.93 -12.40
CA LYS A 60 -13.14 6.72 -13.86
C LYS A 60 -14.44 6.26 -14.54
N LYS A 61 -15.25 5.43 -13.86
CA LYS A 61 -16.54 4.96 -14.37
C LYS A 61 -17.58 6.08 -14.47
N ASN A 62 -17.51 7.10 -13.61
CA ASN A 62 -18.42 8.24 -13.64
C ASN A 62 -18.08 9.25 -14.74
N ILE A 63 -16.79 9.45 -15.04
CA ILE A 63 -16.34 10.39 -16.09
C ILE A 63 -16.70 9.90 -17.51
N TYR A 64 -16.90 8.60 -17.71
CA TYR A 64 -17.25 8.01 -19.02
C TYR A 64 -18.77 7.88 -19.27
N LYS A 65 -19.60 8.37 -18.34
CA LYS A 65 -21.07 8.33 -18.43
C LYS A 65 -21.70 9.69 -18.76
N GLU A 66 -20.87 10.70 -18.99
CA GLU A 66 -21.24 12.01 -19.54
C GLU A 66 -20.71 12.11 -20.97
#